data_AF-A0A932R790-F1
#
_entry.id   AF-A0A932R790-F1
#
_cell.length_a   1.000
_cell.length_b   1.000
_cell.length_c   1.000
_cell.angle_alpha   90.00
_cell.angle_beta   90.00
_cell.angle_gamma   90.00
#
_symmetry.space_group_name_H-M   'P 1'
#
loop_
_entity.id
_entity.type
_entity.pdbx_description
1 polymer ?
#
loop_
_entity_poly.entity_id
_entity_poly.type
_entity_poly.pdbx_seq_one_letter_code
_entity_poly.pdbx_strand_id
1 'polypeptide(L)'
;MTAASNGLNTDAKTIYVTQSGLPLSFKFDWPFRAASSGADFHVLHAEIMLEKSGGLRALVAVNLSATLREVLPSLEPKDTEGPIINALRKDVDHKQIEFLKSAKLVPLLFSSRHYSFKRNQWIFGKATDEEIARLLERKVYWQTRLVGGDVWLGDATDALYLQTSTDHVAEVAAGLMQRGLFTMARRYATALPPLMEQKERFESEMAHARRELEEKHAFERG
;
A
#
# COMPACT_ATOMS: atom_id res chain seq x y z
N MET A 1 5.50 6.83 45.56
CA MET A 1 4.53 6.53 44.48
C MET A 1 4.79 7.51 43.36
N THR A 2 5.67 7.14 42.43
CA THR A 2 6.02 7.95 41.25
C THR A 2 5.53 7.17 40.05
N ALA A 3 4.51 7.72 39.39
CA ALA A 3 3.98 7.17 38.15
C ALA A 3 5.07 7.24 37.08
N ALA A 4 5.54 6.08 36.62
CA ALA A 4 6.34 5.98 35.42
C ALA A 4 5.44 6.39 34.25
N SER A 5 5.75 7.55 33.67
CA SER A 5 5.26 7.96 32.37
C SER A 5 5.74 6.94 31.34
N ASN A 6 4.85 6.04 30.92
CA ASN A 6 5.06 5.19 29.75
C ASN A 6 5.28 6.11 28.55
N GLY A 7 6.53 6.17 28.08
CA GLY A 7 6.84 6.80 26.81
C GLY A 7 6.06 6.09 25.71
N LEU A 8 5.09 6.79 25.12
CA LEU A 8 4.45 6.39 23.88
C LEU A 8 5.54 6.32 22.81
N ASN A 9 5.90 5.09 22.44
CA ASN A 9 6.92 4.79 21.46
C ASN A 9 6.44 5.31 20.08
N THR A 10 7.19 6.27 19.54
CA THR A 10 7.40 6.67 18.12
C THR A 10 6.44 6.09 17.06
N ASP A 11 5.85 6.97 16.24
CA ASP A 11 5.09 6.68 14.99
C ASP A 11 5.45 5.33 14.38
N ALA A 12 4.62 4.32 14.66
CA ALA A 12 4.85 2.98 14.16
C ALA A 12 4.75 2.99 12.63
N LYS A 13 5.76 2.43 11.95
CA LYS A 13 5.79 2.31 10.49
C LYS A 13 4.57 1.51 10.02
N THR A 14 3.71 2.12 9.20
CA THR A 14 2.60 1.41 8.55
C THR A 14 3.10 0.64 7.33
N ILE A 15 2.84 -0.67 7.30
CA ILE A 15 3.15 -1.53 6.14
C ILE A 15 1.89 -1.80 5.36
N TYR A 16 1.91 -1.46 4.07
CA TYR A 16 0.92 -1.90 3.10
C TYR A 16 1.49 -3.05 2.28
N VAL A 17 0.62 -3.83 1.65
CA VAL A 17 1.02 -4.93 0.78
C VAL A 17 0.35 -4.75 -0.59
N THR A 18 1.09 -5.04 -1.65
CA THR A 18 0.57 -5.08 -3.02
C THR A 18 -0.14 -6.39 -3.33
N GLN A 19 -0.94 -6.46 -4.39
CA GLN A 19 -1.55 -7.73 -4.82
C GLN A 19 -0.50 -8.75 -5.30
N SER A 20 0.67 -8.29 -5.75
CA SER A 20 1.83 -9.13 -6.06
C SER A 20 2.57 -9.64 -4.81
N GLY A 21 2.28 -9.11 -3.62
CA GLY A 21 2.85 -9.57 -2.34
C GLY A 21 4.11 -8.84 -1.88
N LEU A 22 4.37 -7.64 -2.43
CA LEU A 22 5.47 -6.77 -2.01
C LEU A 22 5.05 -5.93 -0.80
N PRO A 23 5.78 -5.98 0.33
CA PRO A 23 5.53 -5.11 1.48
C PRO A 23 6.13 -3.72 1.25
N LEU A 24 5.31 -2.69 1.38
CA LEU A 24 5.66 -1.30 1.13
C LEU A 24 5.45 -0.44 2.38
N SER A 25 6.29 0.57 2.56
CA SER A 25 6.02 1.69 3.44
C SER A 25 6.16 3.00 2.68
N PHE A 26 5.46 4.04 3.14
CA PHE A 26 5.37 5.32 2.45
C PHE A 26 5.73 6.47 3.38
N LYS A 27 6.42 7.47 2.82
CA LYS A 27 6.60 8.78 3.45
C LYS A 27 6.18 9.85 2.46
N PHE A 28 5.27 10.72 2.86
CA PHE A 28 4.76 11.82 2.04
C PHE A 28 5.28 13.16 2.54
N ASP A 29 5.72 14.01 1.62
CA ASP A 29 6.17 15.37 1.88
C ASP A 29 5.04 16.37 1.63
N TRP A 30 4.06 16.36 2.54
CA TRP A 30 2.92 17.27 2.51
C TRP A 30 3.35 18.74 2.71
N PRO A 31 2.60 19.72 2.16
CA PRO A 31 1.38 19.59 1.37
C PRO A 31 1.65 19.42 -0.14
N PHE A 32 0.59 19.22 -0.92
CA PHE A 32 0.65 19.40 -2.39
C PHE A 32 1.12 20.82 -2.76
N ARG A 33 1.96 20.92 -3.79
CA ARG A 33 2.51 22.19 -4.30
C ARG A 33 2.10 22.37 -5.76
N ALA A 34 1.74 23.59 -6.16
CA ALA A 34 1.51 23.88 -7.58
C ALA A 34 2.83 23.68 -8.37
N ALA A 35 2.74 23.13 -9.59
CA ALA A 35 3.91 23.00 -10.44
C ALA A 35 4.45 24.38 -10.87
N SER A 36 5.75 24.60 -10.73
CA SER A 36 6.40 25.90 -11.00
C SER A 36 6.65 26.19 -12.48
N SER A 37 6.43 25.23 -13.38
CA SER A 37 6.79 25.31 -14.81
C SER A 37 5.61 25.56 -15.75
N GLY A 38 4.54 26.23 -15.27
CA GLY A 38 3.36 26.57 -16.08
C GLY A 38 2.48 25.37 -16.43
N ALA A 39 2.63 24.25 -15.73
CA ALA A 39 1.81 23.07 -15.92
C ALA A 39 0.64 23.04 -14.93
N ASP A 40 -0.54 22.64 -15.41
CA ASP A 40 -1.79 22.62 -14.63
C ASP A 40 -1.91 21.34 -13.77
N PHE A 41 -0.91 21.08 -12.93
CA PHE A 41 -0.96 19.99 -11.95
C PHE A 41 -0.37 20.40 -10.60
N HIS A 42 -0.80 19.69 -9.56
CA HIS A 42 -0.21 19.77 -8.23
C HIS A 42 0.73 18.59 -8.03
N VAL A 43 1.81 18.79 -7.31
CA VAL A 43 2.84 17.78 -7.04
C VAL A 43 2.92 17.51 -5.55
N LEU A 44 2.93 16.23 -5.19
CA LEU A 44 3.31 15.75 -3.87
C LEU A 44 4.52 14.82 -4.04
N HIS A 45 5.58 15.05 -3.28
CA HIS A 45 6.71 14.12 -3.27
C HIS A 45 6.46 13.00 -2.27
N ALA A 46 6.81 11.78 -2.66
CA ALA A 46 6.70 10.60 -1.84
C ALA A 46 7.98 9.77 -1.91
N GLU A 47 8.30 9.08 -0.83
CA GLU A 47 9.29 8.01 -0.80
C GLU A 47 8.57 6.70 -0.53
N ILE A 48 8.84 5.70 -1.37
CA ILE A 48 8.30 4.35 -1.25
C ILE A 48 9.45 3.43 -0.92
N MET A 49 9.38 2.76 0.22
CA MET A 49 10.34 1.75 0.60
C MET A 49 9.78 0.38 0.25
N LEU A 50 10.56 -0.41 -0.48
CA LEU A 50 10.31 -1.84 -0.57
C LEU A 50 10.90 -2.48 0.69
N GLU A 51 10.05 -2.90 1.62
CA GLU A 51 10.52 -3.47 2.87
C GLU A 51 11.14 -4.85 2.64
N LYS A 52 11.97 -5.31 3.58
CA LYS A 52 12.71 -6.58 3.47
C LYS A 52 13.65 -6.69 2.24
N SER A 53 14.02 -5.57 1.61
CA SER A 53 14.82 -5.54 0.37
C SER A 53 16.27 -5.04 0.50
N GLY A 54 16.77 -4.76 1.71
CA GLY A 54 18.10 -4.14 1.89
C GLY A 54 18.12 -2.63 1.57
N GLY A 55 16.97 -1.96 1.72
CA GLY A 55 16.83 -0.52 1.58
C GLY A 55 16.59 -0.04 0.14
N LEU A 56 16.02 -0.88 -0.72
CA LEU A 56 15.55 -0.42 -2.02
C LEU A 56 14.35 0.51 -1.85
N ARG A 57 14.35 1.59 -2.62
CA ARG A 57 13.34 2.64 -2.55
C ARG A 57 13.05 3.23 -3.92
N ALA A 58 11.97 3.99 -4.02
CA ALA A 58 11.69 4.87 -5.14
C ALA A 58 11.31 6.24 -4.59
N LEU A 59 11.89 7.29 -5.16
CA LEU A 59 11.41 8.65 -4.95
C LEU A 59 10.38 8.94 -6.05
N VAL A 60 9.20 9.41 -5.65
CA VAL A 60 8.08 9.60 -6.56
C VAL A 60 7.57 11.03 -6.52
N ALA A 61 7.30 11.60 -7.69
CA ALA A 61 6.55 12.82 -7.84
C ALA A 61 5.11 12.47 -8.25
N VAL A 62 4.17 12.59 -7.31
CA VAL A 62 2.74 12.37 -7.53
C VAL A 62 2.15 13.60 -8.19
N ASN A 63 1.90 13.50 -9.49
CA ASN A 63 1.36 14.59 -10.30
C ASN A 63 -0.16 14.48 -10.37
N LEU A 64 -0.85 15.27 -9.56
CA LEU A 64 -2.31 15.37 -9.52
C LEU A 64 -2.82 16.27 -10.66
N SER A 65 -3.58 15.69 -11.59
CA SER A 65 -4.16 16.46 -12.70
C SER A 65 -5.23 17.45 -12.23
N ALA A 66 -5.35 18.60 -12.92
CA ALA A 66 -6.41 19.58 -12.67
C ALA A 66 -7.83 18.97 -12.65
N THR A 67 -8.13 18.08 -13.59
CA THR A 67 -9.43 17.40 -13.67
C THR A 67 -9.74 16.53 -12.45
N LEU A 68 -8.73 15.87 -11.89
CA LEU A 68 -8.93 15.07 -10.67
C LEU A 68 -9.01 15.97 -9.45
N ARG A 69 -8.26 17.09 -9.44
CA ARG A 69 -8.34 18.11 -8.38
C ARG A 69 -9.76 18.65 -8.19
N GLU A 70 -10.52 18.81 -9.27
CA GLU A 70 -11.91 19.33 -9.24
C GLU A 70 -12.89 18.46 -8.45
N VAL A 71 -12.66 17.14 -8.40
CA VAL A 71 -13.56 16.20 -7.69
C VAL A 71 -13.08 15.83 -6.29
N LEU A 72 -11.87 16.27 -5.91
CA LEU A 72 -11.34 16.05 -4.57
C LEU A 72 -11.96 17.04 -3.57
N PRO A 73 -12.46 16.57 -2.41
CA PRO A 73 -12.97 17.46 -1.36
C PRO A 73 -11.92 18.46 -0.88
N SER A 74 -10.66 18.03 -0.76
CA SER A 74 -9.51 18.87 -0.46
C SER A 74 -8.20 18.22 -0.92
N LEU A 75 -7.08 18.91 -0.72
CA LEU A 75 -5.72 18.38 -0.93
C LEU A 75 -5.07 17.87 0.36
N GLU A 76 -5.84 17.83 1.46
CA GLU A 76 -5.33 17.38 2.75
C GLU A 76 -5.16 15.86 2.78
N PRO A 77 -4.27 15.33 3.63
CA PRO A 77 -4.00 13.90 3.73
C PRO A 77 -5.27 13.05 3.94
N LYS A 78 -6.20 13.52 4.78
CA LYS A 78 -7.47 12.84 5.08
C LYS A 78 -8.32 12.50 3.85
N ASP A 79 -8.20 13.27 2.77
CA ASP A 79 -8.99 13.11 1.54
C ASP A 79 -8.19 12.47 0.40
N THR A 80 -6.86 12.41 0.51
CA THR A 80 -5.97 12.10 -0.62
C THR A 80 -4.96 10.98 -0.36
N GLU A 81 -4.54 10.75 0.89
CA GLU A 81 -3.47 9.81 1.22
C GLU A 81 -3.80 8.36 0.82
N GLY A 82 -4.97 7.85 1.23
CA GLY A 82 -5.41 6.48 0.88
C GLY A 82 -5.46 6.24 -0.64
N PRO A 83 -6.12 7.10 -1.44
CA PRO A 83 -6.08 7.02 -2.89
C PRO A 83 -4.67 7.08 -3.50
N ILE A 84 -3.76 7.90 -2.96
CA ILE A 84 -2.38 7.98 -3.44
C ILE A 84 -1.61 6.69 -3.13
N ILE A 85 -1.72 6.16 -1.91
CA ILE A 85 -1.14 4.85 -1.53
C ILE A 85 -1.60 3.77 -2.51
N ASN A 86 -2.87 3.76 -2.88
CA ASN A 86 -3.42 2.76 -3.79
C ASN A 86 -3.00 2.96 -5.25
N ALA A 87 -2.85 4.20 -5.70
CA ALA A 87 -2.27 4.50 -7.01
C ALA A 87 -0.83 3.99 -7.09
N LEU A 88 -0.04 4.21 -6.04
CA LEU A 88 1.33 3.71 -5.94
C LEU A 88 1.39 2.19 -5.90
N ARG A 89 0.54 1.52 -5.11
CA ARG A 89 0.44 0.06 -5.09
C ARG A 89 0.10 -0.51 -6.47
N LYS A 90 -0.85 0.11 -7.17
CA LYS A 90 -1.25 -0.27 -8.52
C LYS A 90 -0.10 -0.12 -9.52
N ASP A 91 0.65 0.99 -9.46
CA ASP A 91 1.81 1.19 -10.32
C ASP A 91 2.95 0.19 -10.02
N VAL A 92 3.13 -0.21 -8.75
CA VAL A 92 4.04 -1.31 -8.39
C VAL A 92 3.57 -2.64 -8.98
N ASP A 93 2.29 -3.01 -8.85
CA ASP A 93 1.75 -4.25 -9.44
C ASP A 93 1.85 -4.27 -10.97
N HIS A 94 1.69 -3.11 -11.61
CA HIS A 94 1.90 -2.93 -13.05
C HIS A 94 3.38 -2.75 -13.42
N LYS A 95 4.29 -2.90 -12.44
CA LYS A 95 5.75 -2.84 -12.60
C LYS A 95 6.21 -1.50 -13.21
N GLN A 96 5.48 -0.42 -12.97
CA GLN A 96 5.80 0.93 -13.48
C GLN A 96 6.79 1.66 -12.58
N ILE A 97 6.89 1.27 -11.31
CA ILE A 97 7.85 1.82 -10.36
C ILE A 97 9.06 0.89 -10.28
N GLU A 98 10.24 1.46 -10.47
CA GLU A 98 11.50 0.76 -10.25
C GLU A 98 12.06 1.11 -8.85
N PHE A 99 12.46 0.10 -8.09
CA PHE A 99 13.08 0.29 -6.79
C PHE A 99 14.61 0.24 -6.90
N LEU A 100 15.26 1.40 -6.77
CA LEU A 100 16.71 1.57 -6.90
C LEU A 100 17.25 2.43 -5.76
N LYS A 101 18.55 2.34 -5.48
CA LYS A 101 19.24 3.32 -4.62
C LYS A 101 19.54 4.61 -5.38
N SER A 102 18.51 5.18 -6.02
CA SER A 102 18.59 6.38 -6.86
C SER A 102 17.98 7.59 -6.15
N ALA A 103 18.48 8.77 -6.50
CA ALA A 103 17.89 10.05 -6.11
C ALA A 103 16.92 10.61 -7.16
N LYS A 104 16.73 9.91 -8.29
CA LYS A 104 15.84 10.35 -9.38
C LYS A 104 14.37 10.16 -8.97
N LEU A 105 13.57 11.21 -9.16
CA LEU A 105 12.11 11.14 -9.03
C LEU A 105 11.50 10.41 -10.23
N VAL A 106 10.64 9.44 -9.96
CA VAL A 106 9.77 8.77 -10.94
C VAL A 106 8.39 9.42 -10.89
N PRO A 107 7.77 9.78 -12.03
CA PRO A 107 6.44 10.38 -12.01
C PRO A 107 5.35 9.33 -11.77
N LEU A 108 4.42 9.59 -10.83
CA LEU A 108 3.11 8.95 -10.76
C LEU A 108 2.09 9.92 -11.38
N LEU A 109 1.42 9.53 -12.46
CA LEU A 109 0.34 10.31 -13.08
C LEU A 109 -0.99 10.08 -12.37
N PHE A 110 -1.21 10.78 -11.27
CA PHE A 110 -2.43 10.69 -10.48
C PHE A 110 -3.59 11.46 -11.14
N SER A 111 -4.37 10.71 -11.91
CA SER A 111 -5.35 11.25 -12.86
C SER A 111 -6.64 10.42 -12.89
N SER A 112 -7.54 10.74 -13.83
CA SER A 112 -8.77 9.99 -14.15
C SER A 112 -8.58 8.48 -14.38
N ARG A 113 -7.35 8.00 -14.61
CA ARG A 113 -7.02 6.56 -14.65
C ARG A 113 -7.28 5.84 -13.32
N HIS A 114 -7.39 6.60 -12.23
CA HIS A 114 -7.67 6.10 -10.89
C HIS A 114 -9.08 6.43 -10.42
N TYR A 115 -9.88 7.18 -11.20
CA TYR A 115 -11.18 7.66 -10.75
C TYR A 115 -12.24 7.62 -11.86
N SER A 116 -13.37 6.98 -11.59
CA SER A 116 -14.54 7.01 -12.46
C SER A 116 -15.46 8.16 -12.08
N PHE A 117 -15.48 9.18 -12.92
CA PHE A 117 -16.43 10.30 -12.82
C PHE A 117 -17.89 9.84 -12.96
N LYS A 118 -18.14 8.84 -13.82
CA LYS A 118 -19.48 8.27 -14.00
C LYS A 118 -20.02 7.61 -12.73
N ARG A 119 -19.15 6.95 -11.95
CA ARG A 119 -19.53 6.23 -10.72
C ARG A 119 -19.22 7.02 -9.46
N ASN A 120 -18.59 8.19 -9.59
CA ASN A 120 -18.08 8.99 -8.48
C ASN A 120 -17.20 8.14 -7.52
N GLN A 121 -16.29 7.33 -8.08
CA GLN A 121 -15.58 6.27 -7.34
C GLN A 121 -14.13 6.08 -7.81
N TRP A 122 -13.21 5.82 -6.88
CA TRP A 122 -11.85 5.38 -7.20
C TRP A 122 -11.79 3.97 -7.81
N ILE A 123 -10.80 3.72 -8.67
CA ILE A 123 -10.60 2.47 -9.40
C ILE A 123 -9.12 2.04 -9.35
N PHE A 124 -8.84 1.06 -8.49
CA PHE A 124 -7.51 0.45 -8.39
C PHE A 124 -7.43 -0.97 -8.96
N GLY A 125 -8.47 -1.77 -8.76
CA GLY A 125 -8.70 -3.07 -9.42
C GLY A 125 -9.78 -3.81 -8.64
N LYS A 126 -10.68 -4.54 -9.32
CA LYS A 126 -11.70 -5.33 -8.61
C LYS A 126 -11.10 -6.68 -8.25
N ALA A 127 -10.99 -6.96 -6.96
CA ALA A 127 -10.49 -8.24 -6.48
C ALA A 127 -11.61 -9.26 -6.30
N THR A 128 -11.33 -10.55 -6.55
CA THR A 128 -12.18 -11.67 -6.11
C THR A 128 -11.97 -11.96 -4.63
N ASP A 129 -12.85 -12.76 -4.01
CA ASP A 129 -12.70 -13.14 -2.60
C ASP A 129 -11.41 -13.92 -2.35
N GLU A 130 -10.95 -14.72 -3.30
CA GLU A 130 -9.66 -15.41 -3.24
C GLU A 130 -8.48 -14.44 -3.26
N GLU A 131 -8.55 -13.38 -4.07
CA GLU A 131 -7.53 -12.33 -4.14
C GLU A 131 -7.53 -11.46 -2.87
N ILE A 132 -8.71 -11.12 -2.33
CA ILE A 132 -8.86 -10.45 -1.04
C ILE A 132 -8.25 -11.31 0.06
N ALA A 133 -8.61 -12.60 0.12
CA ALA A 133 -8.09 -13.54 1.11
C ALA A 133 -6.55 -13.63 1.04
N ARG A 134 -5.99 -13.70 -0.17
CA ARG A 134 -4.54 -13.73 -0.39
C ARG A 134 -3.87 -12.43 0.06
N LEU A 135 -4.46 -11.26 -0.23
CA LEU A 135 -3.94 -9.98 0.25
C LEU A 135 -3.95 -9.93 1.78
N LEU A 136 -5.03 -10.35 2.43
CA LEU A 136 -5.15 -10.35 3.89
C LEU A 136 -4.13 -11.27 4.54
N GLU A 137 -3.95 -12.49 4.03
CA GLU A 137 -2.95 -13.43 4.52
C GLU A 137 -1.53 -12.84 4.46
N ARG A 138 -1.18 -12.17 3.35
CA ARG A 138 0.09 -11.46 3.19
C ARG A 138 0.21 -10.23 4.07
N LYS A 139 -0.88 -9.45 4.22
CA LYS A 139 -0.93 -8.29 5.12
C LYS A 139 -0.62 -8.70 6.55
N VAL A 140 -1.33 -9.71 7.06
CA VAL A 140 -1.14 -10.21 8.43
C VAL A 140 0.30 -10.72 8.60
N TYR A 141 0.79 -11.52 7.67
CA TYR A 141 2.18 -12.01 7.73
C TYR A 141 3.20 -10.87 7.71
N TRP A 142 3.16 -9.97 6.73
CA TRP A 142 4.18 -8.93 6.58
C TRP A 142 4.15 -7.88 7.69
N GLN A 143 2.96 -7.43 8.11
CA GLN A 143 2.84 -6.50 9.23
C GLN A 143 3.37 -7.14 10.53
N THR A 144 2.98 -8.38 10.83
CA THR A 144 3.50 -9.09 12.00
C THR A 144 5.01 -9.28 11.92
N ARG A 145 5.52 -9.66 10.75
CA ARG A 145 6.95 -9.97 10.56
C ARG A 145 7.86 -8.73 10.69
N LEU A 146 7.38 -7.58 10.23
CA LEU A 146 8.16 -6.34 10.11
C LEU A 146 7.94 -5.35 11.26
N VAL A 147 6.73 -5.34 11.83
CA VAL A 147 6.32 -4.39 12.89
C VAL A 147 5.94 -5.13 14.17
N GLY A 148 5.33 -6.31 14.05
CA GLY A 148 4.79 -7.06 15.19
C GLY A 148 3.41 -6.57 15.62
N GLY A 149 2.86 -7.21 16.64
CA GLY A 149 1.53 -6.87 17.19
C GLY A 149 0.36 -7.33 16.32
N ASP A 150 -0.83 -6.86 16.70
CA ASP A 150 -2.08 -7.19 16.00
C ASP A 150 -2.27 -6.32 14.76
N VAL A 151 -2.84 -6.91 13.72
CA VAL A 151 -2.96 -6.31 12.38
C VAL A 151 -4.40 -5.84 12.15
N TRP A 152 -4.57 -4.54 11.92
CA TRP A 152 -5.88 -3.96 11.63
C TRP A 152 -6.39 -4.34 10.23
N LEU A 153 -7.52 -5.06 10.14
CA LEU A 153 -8.13 -5.49 8.88
C LEU A 153 -9.26 -4.58 8.39
N GLY A 154 -9.72 -3.63 9.20
CA GLY A 154 -10.78 -2.68 8.81
C GLY A 154 -10.26 -1.41 8.12
N ASP A 155 -9.12 -1.47 7.44
CA ASP A 155 -8.51 -0.30 6.79
C ASP A 155 -9.28 0.07 5.51
N ALA A 156 -9.84 1.28 5.47
CA ALA A 156 -10.55 1.80 4.30
C ALA A 156 -9.64 1.92 3.07
N THR A 157 -8.32 2.11 3.26
CA THR A 157 -7.33 2.16 2.18
C THR A 157 -7.23 0.81 1.47
N ASP A 158 -7.27 -0.30 2.20
CA ASP A 158 -7.26 -1.64 1.61
C ASP A 158 -8.58 -2.00 0.95
N ALA A 159 -9.71 -1.68 1.60
CA ALA A 159 -11.03 -1.88 1.00
C ALA A 159 -11.15 -1.13 -0.34
N LEU A 160 -10.66 0.11 -0.39
CA LEU A 160 -10.62 0.92 -1.61
C LEU A 160 -9.74 0.30 -2.70
N TYR A 161 -8.57 -0.21 -2.32
CA TYR A 161 -7.61 -0.85 -3.24
C TYR A 161 -8.20 -2.10 -3.90
N LEU A 162 -8.96 -2.87 -3.13
CA LEU A 162 -9.65 -4.10 -3.54
C LEU A 162 -11.01 -3.84 -4.22
N GLN A 163 -11.45 -2.58 -4.30
CA GLN A 163 -12.79 -2.16 -4.74
C GLN A 163 -13.92 -2.89 -4.01
N THR A 164 -13.84 -2.97 -2.70
CA THR A 164 -14.84 -3.59 -1.83
C THR A 164 -15.12 -2.75 -0.58
N SER A 165 -15.94 -3.24 0.34
CA SER A 165 -16.22 -2.60 1.64
C SER A 165 -15.35 -3.19 2.75
N THR A 166 -15.17 -2.43 3.84
CA THR A 166 -14.48 -2.96 5.04
C THR A 166 -15.25 -4.10 5.71
N ASP A 167 -16.56 -4.17 5.51
CA ASP A 167 -17.41 -5.25 6.01
C ASP A 167 -17.16 -6.54 5.23
N HIS A 168 -17.12 -6.47 3.90
CA HIS A 168 -16.78 -7.61 3.04
C HIS A 168 -15.36 -8.12 3.30
N VAL A 169 -14.40 -7.22 3.55
CA VAL A 169 -13.05 -7.60 3.99
C VAL A 169 -13.10 -8.39 5.30
N ALA A 170 -13.93 -7.96 6.27
CA ALA A 170 -14.07 -8.67 7.53
C ALA A 170 -14.75 -10.04 7.37
N GLU A 171 -15.71 -10.17 6.45
CA GLU A 171 -16.35 -11.45 6.11
C GLU A 171 -15.34 -12.45 5.52
N VAL A 172 -14.54 -12.02 4.54
CA VAL A 172 -13.46 -12.85 3.96
C VAL A 172 -12.42 -13.21 5.02
N ALA A 173 -12.04 -12.28 5.89
CA ALA A 173 -11.12 -12.54 6.99
C ALA A 173 -11.67 -13.59 7.99
N ALA A 174 -12.96 -13.55 8.29
CA ALA A 174 -13.61 -14.54 9.15
C ALA A 174 -13.59 -15.95 8.51
N GLY A 175 -13.74 -16.04 7.18
CA GLY A 175 -13.56 -17.29 6.44
C GLY A 175 -12.13 -17.84 6.55
N LEU A 176 -11.11 -16.97 6.51
CA LEU A 176 -9.71 -17.36 6.66
C LEU A 176 -9.35 -17.90 8.05
N MET A 177 -10.05 -17.48 9.10
CA MET A 177 -9.81 -17.99 10.47
C MET A 177 -9.96 -19.52 10.57
N GLN A 178 -10.81 -20.11 9.73
CA GLN A 178 -11.01 -21.57 9.70
C GLN A 178 -9.75 -22.33 9.26
N ARG A 179 -8.77 -21.65 8.64
CA ARG A 179 -7.49 -22.23 8.25
C ARG A 179 -6.45 -22.21 9.37
N GLY A 180 -6.77 -21.66 10.55
CA GLY A 180 -5.87 -21.64 11.71
C GLY A 180 -4.62 -20.77 11.54
N LEU A 181 -4.64 -19.81 10.61
CA LEU A 181 -3.49 -18.95 10.31
C LEU A 181 -3.41 -17.70 11.21
N PHE A 182 -4.56 -17.18 11.63
CA PHE A 182 -4.66 -16.07 12.57
C PHE A 182 -5.99 -16.18 13.33
N THR A 183 -6.05 -15.55 14.51
CA THR A 183 -7.32 -15.26 15.19
C THR A 183 -7.72 -13.82 14.93
N MET A 184 -9.00 -13.48 15.14
CA MET A 184 -9.48 -12.12 14.95
C MET A 184 -10.39 -11.68 16.09
N ALA A 185 -10.19 -10.46 16.57
CA ALA A 185 -11.06 -9.79 17.53
C ALA A 185 -11.28 -8.33 17.10
N ARG A 186 -12.54 -7.91 16.97
CA ARG A 186 -12.89 -6.52 16.56
C ARG A 186 -12.14 -6.06 15.30
N ARG A 187 -11.96 -6.94 14.30
CA ARG A 187 -11.19 -6.72 13.05
C ARG A 187 -9.68 -6.53 13.22
N TYR A 188 -9.13 -6.77 14.40
CA TYR A 188 -7.68 -6.96 14.59
C TYR A 188 -7.35 -8.44 14.45
N ALA A 189 -6.36 -8.77 13.64
CA ALA A 189 -5.88 -10.13 13.45
C ALA A 189 -4.56 -10.36 14.20
N THR A 190 -4.50 -11.43 14.97
CA THR A 190 -3.27 -11.89 15.64
C THR A 190 -2.74 -13.09 14.87
N ALA A 191 -1.56 -12.96 14.26
CA ALA A 191 -0.92 -14.06 13.54
C ALA A 191 -0.64 -15.25 14.47
N LEU A 192 -0.97 -16.45 14.03
CA LEU A 192 -0.65 -17.68 14.74
C LEU A 192 0.67 -18.30 14.23
N PRO A 193 1.32 -19.17 15.01
CA PRO A 193 2.55 -19.84 14.57
C PRO A 193 2.48 -20.47 13.17
N PRO A 194 1.39 -21.16 12.75
CA PRO A 194 1.30 -21.75 11.41
C PRO A 194 1.39 -20.75 10.26
N LEU A 195 1.00 -19.49 10.45
CA LEU A 195 1.19 -18.44 9.43
C LEU A 195 2.65 -17.99 9.39
N MET A 196 3.27 -17.84 10.56
CA MET A 196 4.66 -17.36 10.68
C MET A 196 5.68 -18.40 10.23
N GLU A 197 5.35 -19.69 10.36
CA GLU A 197 6.14 -20.81 9.85
C GLU A 197 6.18 -20.86 8.32
N GLN A 198 5.23 -20.24 7.61
CA GLN A 198 5.20 -20.14 6.15
C GLN A 198 6.16 -19.09 5.57
N LYS A 199 7.20 -18.73 6.32
CA LYS A 199 8.19 -17.72 5.94
C LYS A 199 8.75 -17.95 4.53
N GLU A 200 9.14 -19.18 4.20
CA GLU A 200 9.74 -19.51 2.91
C GLU A 200 8.79 -19.21 1.75
N ARG A 201 7.49 -19.50 1.90
CA ARG A 201 6.48 -19.20 0.89
C ARG A 201 6.38 -17.70 0.65
N PHE A 202 6.19 -16.90 1.70
CA PHE A 202 6.04 -15.45 1.55
C PHE A 202 7.30 -14.75 1.05
N GLU A 203 8.48 -15.15 1.54
CA GLU A 203 9.74 -14.59 1.06
C GLU A 203 10.02 -15.00 -0.39
N SER A 204 9.62 -16.22 -0.81
CA SER A 204 9.71 -16.67 -2.21
C SER A 204 8.75 -15.90 -3.13
N GLU A 205 7.49 -15.69 -2.71
CA GLU A 205 6.51 -14.88 -3.43
C GLU A 205 7.00 -13.44 -3.63
N MET A 206 7.51 -12.82 -2.56
CA MET A 206 8.09 -11.47 -2.64
C MET A 206 9.31 -11.44 -3.57
N ALA A 207 10.21 -12.42 -3.47
CA ALA A 207 11.38 -12.50 -4.33
C ALA A 207 10.99 -12.69 -5.81
N HIS A 208 9.95 -13.47 -6.08
CA HIS A 208 9.40 -13.64 -7.43
C HIS A 208 8.81 -12.35 -7.97
N ALA A 209 7.90 -11.70 -7.23
CA ALA A 209 7.30 -10.43 -7.62
C ALA A 209 8.36 -9.34 -7.87
N ARG A 210 9.41 -9.31 -7.04
CA ARG A 210 10.53 -8.40 -7.21
C ARG A 210 11.32 -8.69 -8.49
N ARG A 211 11.63 -9.95 -8.80
CA ARG A 211 12.34 -10.31 -10.04
C ARG A 211 11.55 -9.89 -11.27
N GLU A 212 10.25 -10.13 -11.31
CA GLU A 212 9.42 -9.72 -12.45
C GLU A 212 9.41 -8.19 -12.64
N LEU A 213 9.47 -7.43 -11.56
CA LEU A 213 9.60 -5.97 -11.60
C LEU A 213 10.97 -5.57 -12.18
N GLU A 214 12.05 -6.16 -11.68
CA GLU A 214 13.42 -5.90 -12.16
C GLU A 214 13.61 -6.27 -13.64
N GLU A 215 13.05 -7.39 -14.09
CA GLU A 215 13.11 -7.87 -15.48
C GLU A 215 12.46 -6.89 -16.46
N LYS A 216 11.28 -6.35 -16.10
CA LYS A 216 10.61 -5.36 -16.95
C LYS A 216 11.46 -4.10 -17.13
N HIS A 217 12.02 -3.56 -16.05
CA HIS A 217 12.86 -2.35 -16.12
C HIS A 217 14.20 -2.61 -16.79
N ALA A 218 14.76 -3.82 -16.68
CA ALA A 218 15.95 -4.20 -17.42
C ALA A 218 15.69 -4.22 -18.94
N PHE A 219 14.53 -4.72 -19.37
CA PHE A 219 14.12 -4.69 -20.77
C PHE A 219 13.92 -3.26 -21.29
N GLU A 220 13.32 -2.35 -20.50
CA GLU A 220 13.11 -0.96 -20.90
C GLU A 220 14.39 -0.11 -21.00
N ARG A 221 15.52 -0.61 -20.45
CA ARG A 221 16.85 0.04 -20.54
C ARG A 221 17.69 -0.40 -21.74
N GLY A 222 17.42 -1.57 -22.31
CA GLY A 222 18.19 -2.18 -23.40
C GLY A 222 17.63 -1.82 -24.77
#